data_AF-A0A917NH66-F1
#
_entry.id   AF-A0A917NH66-F1
#
_cell.length_a   1.000
_cell.length_b   1.000
_cell.length_c   1.000
_cell.angle_alpha   90.00
_cell.angle_beta   90.00
_cell.angle_gamma   90.00
#
_symmetry.space_group_name_H-M   'P 1'
#
loop_
_entity.id
_entity.type
_entity.pdbx_description
1 polymer ?
#
loop_
_entity_poly.entity_id
_entity_poly.type
_entity_poly.pdbx_seq_one_letter_code
_entity_poly.pdbx_strand_id
1 'polypeptide(L)'
;MAQYPRRISYGFSMGGYGAIKHSRILGATHVLAMSPQWSIRPDVAPWERRYLHFLDECVENMEVVKDDCGGKIYLIYDDMNSDSHHAKRIAAATDIIEIPASLAGHDTWALFLSSATMRALFDAIFADDVSRIYRIVRERRRLLPDLETRILWARARRYFRLKRLDEAERAARRADRLTARVPGAAWLLTAILIEMNRPEEAETVIRLEMERFPTIRWLGIHLVKALESQGRLRDALDALAPMLASQPHRSDLKRSADHITRKLHAQGGRIAAIPPRPDRTSDGGPVWSKAGGSSPAVGTPQARD
;
A
#
# COMPACT_ATOMS: atom_id res chain seq x y z
N MET A 1 -30.97 -22.37 -24.74
CA MET A 1 -31.13 -21.06 -24.05
C MET A 1 -32.39 -20.26 -24.44
N ALA A 2 -33.05 -20.56 -25.57
CA ALA A 2 -34.23 -19.82 -26.03
C ALA A 2 -35.41 -19.75 -25.04
N GLN A 3 -35.53 -20.69 -24.10
CA GLN A 3 -36.62 -20.73 -23.11
C GLN A 3 -36.50 -19.70 -21.97
N TYR A 4 -35.33 -19.07 -21.78
CA TYR A 4 -35.13 -18.10 -20.71
C TYR A 4 -34.92 -16.70 -21.32
N PRO A 5 -35.95 -15.85 -21.40
CA PRO A 5 -35.84 -14.54 -22.06
C PRO A 5 -34.92 -13.57 -21.29
N ARG A 6 -34.75 -13.79 -19.97
CA ARG A 6 -33.83 -13.04 -19.12
C ARG A 6 -32.75 -13.97 -18.59
N ARG A 7 -31.48 -13.65 -18.85
CA ARG A 7 -30.30 -14.42 -18.43
C ARG A 7 -29.29 -13.46 -17.88
N ILE A 8 -28.84 -13.69 -16.65
CA ILE A 8 -27.85 -12.85 -15.99
C ILE A 8 -26.56 -13.63 -15.75
N SER A 9 -25.45 -13.04 -16.17
CA SER A 9 -24.10 -13.45 -15.75
C SER A 9 -23.67 -12.52 -14.62
N TYR A 10 -23.18 -13.05 -13.50
CA TYR A 10 -22.73 -12.17 -12.41
C TYR A 10 -21.54 -12.75 -11.67
N GLY A 11 -20.73 -11.87 -11.09
CA GLY A 11 -19.57 -12.28 -10.32
C GLY A 11 -18.85 -11.12 -9.64
N PHE A 12 -17.90 -11.49 -8.79
CA PHE A 12 -17.07 -10.59 -8.01
C PHE A 12 -15.59 -10.77 -8.39
N SER A 13 -14.82 -9.68 -8.46
CA SER A 13 -13.38 -9.71 -8.70
C SER A 13 -13.05 -10.42 -10.03
N MET A 14 -12.18 -11.44 -10.05
CA MET A 14 -11.97 -12.28 -11.22
C MET A 14 -13.25 -12.93 -11.77
N GLY A 15 -14.21 -13.27 -10.91
CA GLY A 15 -15.52 -13.74 -11.33
C GLY A 15 -16.36 -12.65 -12.01
N GLY A 16 -16.19 -11.39 -11.59
CA GLY A 16 -16.82 -10.24 -12.25
C GLY A 16 -16.23 -9.98 -13.64
N TYR A 17 -14.91 -10.14 -13.77
CA TYR A 17 -14.24 -10.18 -15.07
C TYR A 17 -14.80 -11.29 -15.95
N GLY A 18 -14.85 -12.54 -15.45
CA GLY A 18 -15.39 -13.67 -16.21
C GLY A 18 -16.85 -13.46 -16.61
N ALA A 19 -17.65 -12.83 -15.74
CA ALA A 19 -19.03 -12.51 -16.03
C ALA A 19 -19.16 -11.56 -17.23
N ILE A 20 -18.24 -10.61 -17.39
CA ILE A 20 -18.16 -9.70 -18.55
C ILE A 20 -17.57 -10.44 -19.76
N LYS A 21 -16.36 -10.98 -19.63
CA LYS A 21 -15.57 -11.61 -20.71
C LYS A 21 -16.30 -12.77 -21.40
N HIS A 22 -17.15 -13.49 -20.68
CA HIS A 22 -17.86 -14.64 -21.25
C HIS A 22 -19.36 -14.35 -21.47
N SER A 23 -19.80 -13.11 -21.29
CA SER A 23 -21.22 -12.75 -21.37
C SER A 23 -21.84 -13.06 -22.74
N ARG A 24 -21.11 -12.84 -23.85
CA ARG A 24 -21.62 -13.16 -25.20
C ARG A 24 -21.82 -14.66 -25.40
N ILE A 25 -20.82 -15.48 -25.07
CA ILE A 25 -20.89 -16.94 -25.27
C ILE A 25 -21.92 -17.58 -24.33
N LEU A 26 -22.12 -17.01 -23.14
CA LEU A 26 -23.18 -17.40 -22.21
C LEU A 26 -24.55 -16.88 -22.63
N GLY A 27 -24.63 -16.11 -23.73
CA GLY A 27 -25.86 -15.48 -24.20
C GLY A 27 -26.51 -14.58 -23.14
N ALA A 28 -25.75 -13.96 -22.24
CA ALA A 28 -26.29 -13.13 -21.18
C ALA A 28 -27.07 -11.95 -21.77
N THR A 29 -28.23 -11.63 -21.18
CA THR A 29 -28.97 -10.40 -21.52
C THR A 29 -28.63 -9.27 -20.57
N HIS A 30 -28.19 -9.60 -19.35
CA HIS A 30 -27.72 -8.68 -18.33
C HIS A 30 -26.44 -9.23 -17.71
N VAL A 31 -25.55 -8.35 -17.27
CA VAL A 31 -24.33 -8.70 -16.56
C VAL A 31 -24.25 -7.85 -15.30
N LEU A 32 -23.98 -8.47 -14.16
CA LEU A 32 -23.63 -7.77 -12.92
C LEU A 32 -22.18 -8.08 -12.54
N ALA A 33 -21.30 -7.11 -12.73
CA ALA A 33 -19.89 -7.23 -12.37
C ALA A 33 -19.59 -6.39 -11.14
N MET A 34 -19.05 -7.03 -10.10
CA MET A 34 -18.67 -6.38 -8.85
C MET A 34 -17.14 -6.34 -8.71
N SER A 35 -16.57 -5.15 -8.64
CA SER A 35 -15.12 -4.88 -8.61
C SER A 35 -14.30 -5.75 -9.58
N PRO A 36 -14.70 -5.86 -10.87
CA PRO A 36 -14.00 -6.71 -11.82
C PRO A 36 -12.54 -6.28 -12.02
N GLN A 37 -11.66 -7.25 -12.21
CA GLN A 37 -10.24 -7.01 -12.47
C GLN A 37 -9.98 -7.05 -13.98
N TRP A 38 -9.46 -5.97 -14.55
CA TRP A 38 -9.11 -5.94 -15.97
C TRP A 38 -7.89 -6.81 -16.27
N SER A 39 -6.84 -6.68 -15.45
CA SER A 39 -5.63 -7.48 -15.52
C SER A 39 -4.86 -7.36 -14.22
N ILE A 40 -4.14 -8.41 -13.85
CA ILE A 40 -3.19 -8.39 -12.72
C ILE A 40 -1.73 -8.37 -13.18
N ARG A 41 -1.51 -8.37 -14.51
CA ARG A 41 -0.17 -8.36 -15.11
C ARG A 41 0.51 -7.00 -14.91
N PRO A 42 1.77 -6.94 -14.44
CA PRO A 42 2.45 -5.67 -14.17
C PRO A 42 2.72 -4.81 -15.40
N ASP A 43 2.87 -5.40 -16.58
CA ASP A 43 3.11 -4.70 -17.85
C ASP A 43 1.82 -4.07 -18.41
N VAL A 44 0.66 -4.68 -18.13
CA VAL A 44 -0.66 -4.18 -18.57
C VAL A 44 -1.29 -3.25 -17.51
N ALA A 45 -1.17 -3.63 -16.24
CA ALA A 45 -1.74 -2.94 -15.08
C ALA A 45 -0.66 -2.61 -14.03
N PRO A 46 0.30 -1.71 -14.33
CA PRO A 46 1.41 -1.39 -13.42
C PRO A 46 0.98 -0.78 -12.08
N TRP A 47 -0.25 -0.27 -11.98
CA TRP A 47 -0.83 0.21 -10.72
C TRP A 47 -1.33 -0.93 -9.81
N GLU A 48 -1.58 -2.12 -10.36
CA GLU A 48 -2.14 -3.25 -9.64
C GLU A 48 -1.04 -4.09 -9.02
N ARG A 49 -0.83 -3.89 -7.71
CA ARG A 49 0.22 -4.60 -6.95
C ARG A 49 -0.36 -5.59 -5.96
N ARG A 50 -1.69 -5.65 -5.77
CA ARG A 50 -2.34 -6.47 -4.75
C ARG A 50 -2.21 -7.96 -5.05
N TYR A 51 -2.21 -8.33 -6.33
CA TYR A 51 -2.36 -9.72 -6.79
C TYR A 51 -1.10 -10.29 -7.44
N LEU A 52 0.07 -9.67 -7.25
CA LEU A 52 1.34 -10.11 -7.87
C LEU A 52 1.75 -11.55 -7.50
N HIS A 53 1.25 -12.09 -6.40
CA HIS A 53 1.50 -13.46 -5.96
C HIS A 53 0.63 -14.50 -6.68
N PHE A 54 -0.32 -14.07 -7.51
CA PHE A 54 -1.14 -14.94 -8.37
C PHE A 54 -0.63 -14.98 -9.82
N LEU A 55 0.57 -14.46 -10.10
CA LEU A 55 1.16 -14.43 -11.45
C LEU A 55 1.77 -15.77 -11.89
N ASP A 56 1.78 -16.79 -11.03
CA ASP A 56 2.44 -18.07 -11.27
C ASP A 56 1.66 -19.02 -12.20
N GLU A 57 0.43 -18.68 -12.57
CA GLU A 57 -0.41 -19.42 -13.52
C GLU A 57 -0.63 -18.59 -14.79
N CYS A 58 -0.85 -19.24 -15.95
CA CYS A 58 -0.94 -18.61 -17.27
C CYS A 58 -2.01 -17.50 -17.36
N VAL A 59 -1.67 -16.28 -16.92
CA VAL A 59 -2.51 -15.08 -17.03
C VAL A 59 -2.27 -14.41 -18.38
N GLU A 60 -2.73 -15.05 -19.45
CA GLU A 60 -2.66 -14.50 -20.81
C GLU A 60 -4.05 -14.09 -21.31
N ASN A 61 -4.09 -13.09 -22.20
CA ASN A 61 -5.31 -12.65 -22.89
C ASN A 61 -6.50 -12.28 -21.97
N MET A 62 -6.19 -11.73 -20.79
CA MET A 62 -7.19 -11.21 -19.84
C MET A 62 -7.97 -9.98 -20.34
N GLU A 63 -7.51 -9.30 -21.38
CA GLU A 63 -8.15 -8.07 -21.83
C GLU A 63 -9.57 -8.36 -22.31
N VAL A 64 -10.55 -7.61 -21.79
CA VAL A 64 -11.93 -7.67 -22.27
C VAL A 64 -12.01 -6.90 -23.58
N VAL A 65 -12.51 -7.51 -24.66
CA VAL A 65 -12.82 -6.79 -25.89
C VAL A 65 -14.32 -6.75 -26.14
N LYS A 66 -14.79 -5.80 -26.95
CA LYS A 66 -16.22 -5.63 -27.24
C LYS A 66 -16.89 -6.90 -27.76
N ASP A 67 -16.18 -7.69 -28.56
CA ASP A 67 -16.68 -8.93 -29.15
C ASP A 67 -16.87 -10.07 -28.14
N ASP A 68 -16.27 -9.98 -26.96
CA ASP A 68 -16.50 -10.92 -25.85
C ASP A 68 -17.82 -10.64 -25.13
N CYS A 69 -18.31 -9.41 -25.25
CA CYS A 69 -19.35 -8.85 -24.42
C CYS A 69 -20.75 -9.03 -25.02
N GLY A 70 -21.72 -9.31 -24.15
CA GLY A 70 -23.13 -9.49 -24.48
C GLY A 70 -24.05 -8.99 -23.37
N GLY A 71 -25.21 -8.48 -23.76
CA GLY A 71 -26.20 -7.93 -22.82
C GLY A 71 -25.82 -6.56 -22.25
N LYS A 72 -26.65 -6.05 -21.33
CA LYS A 72 -26.37 -4.81 -20.58
C LYS A 72 -25.48 -5.09 -19.38
N ILE A 73 -24.34 -4.40 -19.30
CA ILE A 73 -23.36 -4.59 -18.24
C ILE A 73 -23.52 -3.53 -17.15
N TYR A 74 -23.82 -3.95 -15.93
CA TYR A 74 -23.87 -3.11 -14.73
C TYR A 74 -22.62 -3.38 -13.90
N LEU A 75 -21.79 -2.35 -13.71
CA LEU A 75 -20.49 -2.48 -13.05
C LEU A 75 -20.49 -1.71 -11.73
N ILE A 76 -20.48 -2.45 -10.61
CA ILE A 76 -20.40 -1.90 -9.25
C ILE A 76 -18.95 -1.95 -8.78
N TYR A 77 -18.38 -0.83 -8.35
CA TYR A 77 -16.98 -0.76 -7.90
C TYR A 77 -16.78 0.38 -6.90
N ASP A 78 -15.72 0.32 -6.09
CA ASP A 78 -15.32 1.46 -5.26
C ASP A 78 -14.46 2.44 -6.08
N ASP A 79 -15.01 3.62 -6.32
CA ASP A 79 -14.38 4.69 -7.10
C ASP A 79 -13.25 5.41 -6.34
N MET A 80 -13.06 5.12 -5.06
CA MET A 80 -12.04 5.73 -4.20
C MET A 80 -10.76 4.88 -4.07
N ASN A 81 -10.71 3.71 -4.69
CA ASN A 81 -9.56 2.80 -4.63
C ASN A 81 -9.03 2.40 -6.03
N SER A 82 -8.14 1.42 -6.10
CA SER A 82 -7.52 0.95 -7.35
C SER A 82 -8.51 0.30 -8.33
N ASP A 83 -9.66 -0.17 -7.88
CA ASP A 83 -10.72 -0.75 -8.72
C ASP A 83 -11.26 0.27 -9.74
N SER A 84 -11.20 1.57 -9.43
CA SER A 84 -11.51 2.64 -10.39
C SER A 84 -10.66 2.60 -11.66
N HIS A 85 -9.43 2.10 -11.60
CA HIS A 85 -8.57 1.97 -12.78
C HIS A 85 -9.01 0.78 -13.64
N HIS A 86 -9.45 -0.32 -13.02
CA HIS A 86 -10.01 -1.47 -13.74
C HIS A 86 -11.32 -1.10 -14.42
N ALA A 87 -12.23 -0.43 -13.70
CA ALA A 87 -13.50 0.05 -14.26
C ALA A 87 -13.27 0.95 -15.49
N LYS A 88 -12.31 1.89 -15.43
CA LYS A 88 -11.94 2.74 -16.57
C LYS A 88 -11.44 1.97 -17.79
N ARG A 89 -10.64 0.91 -17.58
CA ARG A 89 -10.16 0.05 -18.68
C ARG A 89 -11.30 -0.72 -19.33
N ILE A 90 -12.21 -1.27 -18.52
CA ILE A 90 -13.40 -1.97 -19.00
C ILE A 90 -14.32 -1.01 -19.77
N ALA A 91 -14.58 0.19 -19.22
CA ALA A 91 -15.40 1.22 -19.86
C ALA A 91 -14.84 1.68 -21.22
N ALA A 92 -13.51 1.67 -21.37
CA ALA A 92 -12.86 1.99 -22.64
C ALA A 92 -13.00 0.86 -23.68
N ALA A 93 -13.27 -0.37 -23.25
CA ALA A 93 -13.31 -1.55 -24.13
C ALA A 93 -14.73 -2.00 -24.50
N THR A 94 -15.72 -1.72 -23.65
CA THR A 94 -17.12 -2.10 -23.90
C THR A 94 -18.09 -1.12 -23.21
N ASP A 95 -19.32 -1.09 -23.70
CA ASP A 95 -20.40 -0.27 -23.15
C ASP A 95 -20.82 -0.81 -21.77
N ILE A 96 -20.74 0.03 -20.73
CA ILE A 96 -21.11 -0.31 -19.34
C ILE A 96 -21.97 0.77 -18.69
N ILE A 97 -22.74 0.35 -17.70
CA ILE A 97 -23.44 1.22 -16.75
C ILE A 97 -22.63 1.19 -15.45
N GLU A 98 -21.90 2.27 -15.21
CA GLU A 98 -21.10 2.44 -13.99
C GLU A 98 -22.00 2.73 -12.78
N ILE A 99 -21.72 2.06 -11.66
CA ILE A 99 -22.41 2.22 -10.39
C ILE A 99 -21.36 2.36 -9.28
N PRO A 100 -20.86 3.58 -9.02
CA PRO A 100 -19.89 3.82 -7.97
C PRO A 100 -20.45 3.51 -6.57
N ALA A 101 -19.66 2.75 -5.81
CA ALA A 101 -19.89 2.37 -4.43
C ALA A 101 -18.73 2.91 -3.56
N SER A 102 -18.61 4.24 -3.48
CA SER A 102 -17.48 4.90 -2.82
C SER A 102 -17.23 4.40 -1.41
N LEU A 103 -15.98 4.07 -1.07
CA LEU A 103 -15.59 3.53 0.23
C LEU A 103 -16.17 2.12 0.53
N ALA A 104 -16.75 1.41 -0.44
CA ALA A 104 -17.17 0.02 -0.24
C ALA A 104 -15.97 -0.96 -0.18
N GLY A 105 -14.77 -0.53 -0.57
CA GLY A 105 -13.59 -1.38 -0.63
C GLY A 105 -13.63 -2.31 -1.85
N HIS A 106 -12.69 -3.26 -1.90
CA HIS A 106 -12.67 -4.23 -2.99
C HIS A 106 -13.91 -5.12 -2.94
N ASP A 107 -14.26 -5.66 -1.77
CA ASP A 107 -15.38 -6.58 -1.51
C ASP A 107 -16.77 -5.92 -1.63
N THR A 108 -17.09 -5.32 -2.77
CA THR A 108 -18.38 -4.67 -3.05
C THR A 108 -19.56 -5.63 -2.93
N TRP A 109 -19.33 -6.94 -3.07
CA TRP A 109 -20.33 -7.99 -2.82
C TRP A 109 -20.87 -7.96 -1.38
N ALA A 110 -20.10 -7.45 -0.41
CA ALA A 110 -20.52 -7.34 0.99
C ALA A 110 -21.73 -6.40 1.19
N LEU A 111 -22.02 -5.52 0.22
CA LEU A 111 -23.22 -4.70 0.22
C LEU A 111 -24.51 -5.56 0.09
N PHE A 112 -24.40 -6.75 -0.48
CA PHE A 112 -25.51 -7.59 -0.92
C PHE A 112 -25.56 -8.97 -0.24
N LEU A 113 -24.99 -9.11 0.96
CA LEU A 113 -24.89 -10.39 1.70
C LEU A 113 -26.19 -11.17 1.89
N SER A 114 -27.33 -10.47 1.96
CA SER A 114 -28.62 -11.14 2.13
C SER A 114 -29.29 -11.44 0.80
N SER A 115 -29.91 -12.62 0.69
CA SER A 115 -30.70 -13.02 -0.49
C SER A 115 -31.78 -11.99 -0.83
N ALA A 116 -32.36 -11.33 0.16
CA ALA A 116 -33.36 -10.28 -0.05
C ALA A 116 -32.76 -9.05 -0.76
N THR A 117 -31.57 -8.60 -0.34
CA THR A 117 -30.91 -7.45 -0.99
C THR A 117 -30.41 -7.82 -2.39
N MET A 118 -29.80 -9.00 -2.55
CA MET A 118 -29.35 -9.48 -3.86
C MET A 118 -30.53 -9.63 -4.83
N ARG A 119 -31.66 -10.16 -4.36
CA ARG A 119 -32.89 -10.27 -5.16
C ARG A 119 -33.40 -8.89 -5.59
N ALA A 120 -33.46 -7.93 -4.66
CA ALA A 120 -33.88 -6.57 -4.98
C ALA A 120 -32.96 -5.89 -6.01
N LEU A 121 -31.66 -6.17 -5.97
CA LEU A 121 -30.70 -5.71 -6.97
C LEU A 121 -30.97 -6.34 -8.34
N PHE A 122 -31.16 -7.67 -8.41
CA PHE A 122 -31.49 -8.35 -9.65
C PHE A 122 -32.80 -7.88 -10.26
N ASP A 123 -33.84 -7.69 -9.44
CA ASP A 123 -35.13 -7.18 -9.91
C ASP A 123 -34.97 -5.77 -10.52
N ALA A 124 -34.14 -4.91 -9.92
CA ALA A 124 -33.83 -3.58 -10.46
C ALA A 124 -33.03 -3.65 -11.77
N ILE A 125 -32.05 -4.55 -11.86
CA ILE A 125 -31.26 -4.79 -13.08
C ILE A 125 -32.14 -5.28 -14.22
N PHE A 126 -32.99 -6.27 -13.98
CA PHE A 126 -33.90 -6.80 -15.02
C PHE A 126 -34.98 -5.79 -15.45
N ALA A 127 -35.26 -4.78 -14.63
CA ALA A 127 -36.16 -3.69 -14.96
C ALA A 127 -35.46 -2.48 -15.60
N ASP A 128 -34.12 -2.52 -15.74
CA ASP A 128 -33.30 -1.39 -16.17
C ASP A 128 -33.47 -0.13 -15.30
N ASP A 129 -33.83 -0.31 -14.03
CA ASP A 129 -34.08 0.77 -13.07
C ASP A 129 -32.77 1.19 -12.38
N VAL A 130 -31.95 1.93 -13.14
CA VAL A 130 -30.64 2.43 -12.68
C VAL A 130 -30.77 3.27 -11.41
N SER A 131 -31.82 4.10 -11.30
CA SER A 131 -32.09 4.91 -10.12
C SER A 131 -32.30 4.06 -8.86
N ARG A 132 -33.04 2.96 -8.96
CA ARG A 132 -33.21 2.01 -7.86
C ARG A 132 -31.92 1.28 -7.51
N ILE A 133 -31.10 0.93 -8.49
CA ILE A 133 -29.78 0.32 -8.24
C ILE A 133 -28.90 1.27 -7.40
N TYR A 134 -28.80 2.54 -7.81
CA TYR A 134 -28.08 3.57 -7.06
C TYR A 134 -28.61 3.73 -5.63
N ARG A 135 -29.93 3.73 -5.46
CA ARG A 135 -30.55 3.83 -4.14
C ARG A 135 -30.19 2.63 -3.25
N ILE A 136 -30.27 1.40 -3.77
CA ILE A 136 -29.88 0.19 -3.03
C ILE A 136 -28.41 0.30 -2.61
N VAL A 137 -27.49 0.58 -3.54
CA VAL A 137 -26.04 0.69 -3.24
C VAL A 137 -25.79 1.74 -2.15
N ARG A 138 -26.41 2.92 -2.26
CA ARG A 138 -26.28 4.00 -1.27
C ARG A 138 -26.80 3.61 0.11
N GLU A 139 -27.97 2.97 0.17
CA GLU A 139 -28.57 2.50 1.43
C GLU A 139 -27.70 1.43 2.09
N ARG A 140 -27.24 0.45 1.32
CA ARG A 140 -26.39 -0.64 1.83
C ARG A 140 -25.03 -0.12 2.30
N ARG A 141 -24.44 0.82 1.58
CA ARG A 141 -23.16 1.44 1.97
C ARG A 141 -23.24 2.12 3.34
N ARG A 142 -24.37 2.77 3.66
CA ARG A 142 -24.58 3.43 4.97
C ARG A 142 -24.60 2.46 6.14
N LEU A 143 -24.78 1.17 5.88
CA LEU A 143 -24.83 0.11 6.87
C LEU A 143 -23.49 -0.62 7.02
N LEU A 144 -22.44 -0.21 6.29
CA LEU A 144 -21.11 -0.77 6.48
C LEU A 144 -20.62 -0.47 7.91
N PRO A 145 -20.25 -1.49 8.71
CA PRO A 145 -19.89 -1.32 10.11
C PRO A 145 -18.73 -0.35 10.35
N ASP A 146 -17.83 -0.22 9.37
CA ASP A 146 -16.60 0.57 9.42
C ASP A 146 -16.67 1.86 8.57
N LEU A 147 -17.86 2.28 8.12
CA LEU A 147 -18.02 3.42 7.23
C LEU A 147 -17.41 4.71 7.80
N GLU A 148 -17.61 5.00 9.09
CA GLU A 148 -17.06 6.21 9.72
C GLU A 148 -15.53 6.22 9.64
N THR A 149 -14.89 5.10 9.98
CA THR A 149 -13.45 4.92 9.85
C THR A 149 -12.98 5.13 8.42
N ARG A 150 -13.66 4.52 7.44
CA ARG A 150 -13.32 4.68 6.02
C ARG A 150 -13.43 6.12 5.54
N ILE A 151 -14.45 6.86 5.99
CA ILE A 151 -14.60 8.30 5.71
C ILE A 151 -13.42 9.08 6.29
N LEU A 152 -13.02 8.78 7.53
CA LEU A 152 -11.90 9.46 8.18
C LEU A 152 -10.57 9.15 7.49
N TRP A 153 -10.33 7.92 7.05
CA TRP A 153 -9.15 7.58 6.24
C TRP A 153 -9.14 8.31 4.91
N ALA A 154 -10.27 8.37 4.21
CA ALA A 154 -10.39 9.11 2.96
C ALA A 154 -10.12 10.61 3.15
N ARG A 155 -10.62 11.20 4.25
CA ARG A 155 -10.33 12.58 4.64
C ARG A 155 -8.86 12.78 4.96
N ALA A 156 -8.26 11.93 5.79
CA ALA A 156 -6.84 12.00 6.13
C ALA A 156 -5.96 11.95 4.88
N ARG A 157 -6.21 10.99 3.97
CA ARG A 157 -5.50 10.90 2.68
C ARG A 157 -5.68 12.15 1.83
N ARG A 158 -6.88 12.72 1.79
CA ARG A 158 -7.15 13.95 1.05
C ARG A 158 -6.40 15.14 1.64
N TYR A 159 -6.45 15.34 2.96
CA TYR A 159 -5.75 16.43 3.63
C TYR A 159 -4.24 16.31 3.49
N PHE A 160 -3.69 15.10 3.60
CA PHE A 160 -2.27 14.85 3.40
C PHE A 160 -1.81 15.23 1.99
N ARG A 161 -2.57 14.85 0.95
CA ARG A 161 -2.29 15.28 -0.44
C ARG A 161 -2.34 16.80 -0.64
N LEU A 162 -3.21 17.48 0.10
CA LEU A 162 -3.36 18.94 0.07
C LEU A 162 -2.35 19.67 0.99
N LYS A 163 -1.40 18.95 1.59
CA LYS A 163 -0.43 19.49 2.58
C LYS A 163 -1.08 20.17 3.80
N ARG A 164 -2.32 19.81 4.10
CA ARG A 164 -3.05 20.22 5.32
C ARG A 164 -2.75 19.22 6.43
N LEU A 165 -1.52 19.24 6.93
CA LEU A 165 -0.96 18.18 7.76
C LEU A 165 -1.68 18.03 9.11
N ASP A 166 -2.09 19.12 9.75
CA ASP A 166 -2.81 19.07 11.02
C ASP A 166 -4.20 18.42 10.90
N GLU A 167 -4.96 18.77 9.86
CA GLU A 167 -6.24 18.12 9.56
C GLU A 167 -6.05 16.65 9.21
N ALA A 168 -4.97 16.32 8.49
CA ALA A 168 -4.63 14.95 8.14
C ALA A 168 -4.35 14.12 9.40
N GLU A 169 -3.52 14.64 10.32
CA GLU A 169 -3.21 14.02 11.60
C GLU A 169 -4.48 13.81 12.44
N ARG A 170 -5.30 14.86 12.61
CA ARG A 170 -6.56 14.77 13.37
C ARG A 170 -7.49 13.70 12.82
N ALA A 171 -7.66 13.63 11.50
CA ALA A 171 -8.50 12.63 10.85
C ALA A 171 -7.92 11.22 11.01
N ALA A 172 -6.61 11.05 10.82
CA ALA A 172 -5.93 9.76 10.97
C ALA A 172 -6.02 9.22 12.40
N ARG A 173 -5.73 10.05 13.41
CA ARG A 173 -5.85 9.67 14.83
C ARG A 173 -7.27 9.34 15.25
N ARG A 174 -8.27 10.08 14.75
CA ARG A 174 -9.67 9.75 15.03
C ARG A 174 -10.04 8.40 14.42
N ALA A 175 -9.61 8.13 13.20
CA ALA A 175 -9.87 6.85 12.57
C ALA A 175 -9.21 5.70 13.34
N ASP A 176 -7.95 5.87 13.75
CA ASP A 176 -7.21 4.91 14.55
C ASP A 176 -7.93 4.50 15.84
N ARG A 177 -8.48 5.49 16.57
CA ARG A 177 -9.29 5.24 17.78
C ARG A 177 -10.57 4.44 17.51
N LEU A 178 -11.17 4.56 16.33
CA LEU A 178 -12.38 3.81 15.97
C LEU A 178 -12.05 2.40 15.47
N THR A 179 -10.86 2.20 14.88
CA THR A 179 -10.38 0.88 14.48
C THR A 179 -9.60 0.19 15.60
N ALA A 180 -10.32 -0.46 16.51
CA ALA A 180 -9.70 -1.39 17.45
C ALA A 180 -9.19 -2.68 16.76
N ARG A 181 -9.71 -3.03 15.57
CA ARG A 181 -9.59 -4.38 14.97
C ARG A 181 -8.77 -4.50 13.67
N VAL A 182 -8.39 -3.40 13.01
CA VAL A 182 -7.64 -3.46 11.74
C VAL A 182 -6.63 -2.32 11.66
N PRO A 183 -5.36 -2.57 11.32
CA PRO A 183 -4.35 -1.53 11.23
C PRO A 183 -4.42 -0.81 9.89
N GLY A 184 -5.33 0.16 9.79
CA GLY A 184 -5.52 0.85 8.52
C GLY A 184 -5.14 2.33 8.50
N ALA A 185 -5.03 2.98 9.66
CA ALA A 185 -4.59 4.38 9.73
C ALA A 185 -3.10 4.54 10.04
N ALA A 186 -2.50 3.62 10.80
CA ALA A 186 -1.17 3.80 11.38
C ALA A 186 -0.11 4.14 10.31
N TRP A 187 -0.11 3.45 9.18
CA TRP A 187 0.83 3.72 8.08
C TRP A 187 0.73 5.14 7.50
N LEU A 188 -0.49 5.67 7.41
CA LEU A 188 -0.76 7.02 6.93
C LEU A 188 -0.40 8.04 8.01
N LEU A 189 -0.71 7.76 9.27
CA LEU A 189 -0.31 8.58 10.41
C LEU A 189 1.22 8.67 10.51
N THR A 190 1.94 7.57 10.37
CA THR A 190 3.41 7.53 10.29
C THR A 190 3.91 8.42 9.15
N ALA A 191 3.34 8.32 7.95
CA ALA A 191 3.74 9.17 6.83
C ALA A 191 3.47 10.66 7.08
N ILE A 192 2.32 11.00 7.69
CA ILE A 192 1.98 12.37 8.08
C ILE A 192 2.99 12.91 9.11
N LEU A 193 3.30 12.14 10.15
CA LEU A 193 4.22 12.55 11.21
C LEU A 193 5.65 12.75 10.70
N ILE A 194 6.13 11.89 9.79
CA ILE A 194 7.42 12.08 9.12
C ILE A 194 7.44 13.40 8.33
N GLU A 195 6.39 13.70 7.56
CA GLU A 195 6.28 14.97 6.82
C GLU A 195 6.22 16.19 7.75
N MET A 196 5.66 16.04 8.94
CA MET A 196 5.63 17.06 10.00
C MET A 196 6.95 17.16 10.79
N ASN A 197 8.01 16.45 10.38
CA ASN A 197 9.30 16.41 11.06
C ASN A 197 9.20 15.88 12.52
N ARG A 198 8.32 14.89 12.76
CA ARG A 198 8.13 14.18 14.04
C ARG A 198 8.38 12.66 13.89
N PRO A 199 9.58 12.24 13.44
CA PRO A 199 9.83 10.85 13.09
C PRO A 199 9.96 9.89 14.30
N GLU A 200 10.28 10.39 15.50
CA GLU A 200 10.31 9.60 16.75
C GLU A 200 8.91 9.16 17.17
N GLU A 201 7.94 10.07 17.02
CA GLU A 201 6.54 9.76 17.26
C GLU A 201 5.98 8.81 16.19
N ALA A 202 6.40 8.99 14.94
CA ALA A 202 6.06 8.10 13.84
C ALA A 202 6.51 6.66 14.11
N GLU A 203 7.71 6.47 14.69
CA GLU A 203 8.21 5.17 15.16
C GLU A 203 7.34 4.61 16.30
N THR A 204 6.99 5.44 17.28
CA THR A 204 6.18 5.01 18.43
C THR A 204 4.82 4.47 17.97
N VAL A 205 4.15 5.22 17.08
CA VAL A 205 2.86 4.83 16.50
C VAL A 205 2.94 3.49 15.77
N ILE A 206 3.95 3.30 14.90
CA ILE A 206 4.03 2.07 14.10
C ILE A 206 4.45 0.86 14.94
N ARG A 207 5.30 1.02 15.96
CA ARG A 207 5.66 -0.06 16.88
C ARG A 207 4.48 -0.54 17.69
N LEU A 208 3.71 0.38 18.26
CA LEU A 208 2.47 0.05 18.98
C LEU A 208 1.50 -0.72 18.07
N GLU A 209 1.40 -0.31 16.81
CA GLU A 209 0.54 -1.01 15.85
C GLU A 209 1.05 -2.41 15.50
N MET A 210 2.37 -2.58 15.38
CA MET A 210 2.99 -3.90 15.16
C MET A 210 2.78 -4.83 16.37
N GLU A 211 2.77 -4.29 17.60
CA GLU A 211 2.45 -5.07 18.81
C GLU A 211 0.98 -5.51 18.82
N ARG A 212 0.06 -4.62 18.41
CA ARG A 212 -1.37 -4.95 18.28
C ARG A 212 -1.65 -5.96 17.17
N PHE A 213 -0.85 -5.91 16.09
CA PHE A 213 -1.06 -6.72 14.88
C PHE A 213 0.22 -7.42 14.42
N PRO A 214 0.75 -8.37 15.20
CA PRO A 214 2.06 -8.98 14.98
C PRO A 214 2.15 -9.79 13.67
N THR A 215 1.01 -10.22 13.13
CA THR A 215 0.94 -10.99 11.88
C THR A 215 1.04 -10.10 10.63
N ILE A 216 0.91 -8.77 10.77
CA ILE A 216 0.81 -7.83 9.65
C ILE A 216 2.20 -7.33 9.24
N ARG A 217 2.86 -8.14 8.41
CA ARG A 217 4.25 -7.93 7.96
C ARG A 217 4.50 -6.61 7.22
N TRP A 218 3.51 -6.06 6.53
CA TRP A 218 3.70 -4.85 5.72
C TRP A 218 3.90 -3.58 6.57
N LEU A 219 3.52 -3.60 7.87
CA LEU A 219 3.79 -2.51 8.81
C LEU A 219 5.29 -2.24 8.98
N GLY A 220 6.14 -3.27 8.85
CA GLY A 220 7.60 -3.15 8.98
C GLY A 220 8.21 -2.14 8.00
N ILE A 221 7.65 -1.97 6.80
CA ILE A 221 8.13 -0.96 5.83
C ILE A 221 7.98 0.46 6.40
N HIS A 222 6.93 0.70 7.18
CA HIS A 222 6.68 2.02 7.78
C HIS A 222 7.60 2.28 8.97
N LEU A 223 7.98 1.24 9.72
CA LEU A 223 9.04 1.33 10.74
C LEU A 223 10.38 1.69 10.11
N VAL A 224 10.77 1.02 9.02
CA VAL A 224 12.00 1.32 8.27
C VAL A 224 12.02 2.79 7.84
N LYS A 225 10.92 3.32 7.31
CA LYS A 225 10.82 4.74 6.93
C LYS A 225 10.96 5.69 8.12
N ALA A 226 10.35 5.37 9.27
CA ALA A 226 10.50 6.17 10.48
C ALA A 226 11.96 6.21 10.97
N LEU A 227 12.62 5.05 11.04
CA LEU A 227 14.03 4.92 11.44
C LEU A 227 14.96 5.65 10.46
N GLU A 228 14.72 5.51 9.15
CA GLU A 228 15.47 6.20 8.12
C GLU A 228 15.33 7.73 8.25
N SER A 229 14.13 8.24 8.53
CA SER A 229 13.89 9.67 8.74
C SER A 229 14.55 10.24 10.00
N GLN A 230 14.85 9.41 11.00
CA GLN A 230 15.67 9.78 12.16
C GLN A 230 17.18 9.70 11.86
N GLY A 231 17.59 9.25 10.68
CA GLY A 231 18.99 8.99 10.35
C GLY A 231 19.56 7.71 10.97
N ARG A 232 18.74 6.87 11.61
CA ARG A 232 19.12 5.59 12.22
C ARG A 232 19.19 4.48 11.16
N LEU A 233 20.11 4.65 10.22
CA LEU A 233 20.19 3.82 9.01
C LEU A 233 20.55 2.35 9.29
N ARG A 234 21.33 2.06 10.34
CA ARG A 234 21.64 0.68 10.74
C ARG A 234 20.39 -0.03 11.25
N ASP A 235 19.68 0.59 12.18
CA ASP A 235 18.42 0.06 12.73
C ASP A 235 17.38 -0.14 11.62
N ALA A 236 17.35 0.74 10.61
CA ALA A 236 16.48 0.59 9.45
C ALA A 236 16.83 -0.64 8.59
N LEU A 237 18.13 -0.96 8.42
CA LEU A 237 18.57 -2.20 7.74
C LEU A 237 18.25 -3.44 8.57
N ASP A 238 18.45 -3.39 9.88
CA ASP A 238 18.14 -4.50 10.81
C ASP A 238 16.64 -4.81 10.79
N ALA A 239 15.79 -3.79 10.78
CA ALA A 239 14.34 -3.95 10.66
C ALA A 239 13.91 -4.52 9.30
N LEU A 240 14.69 -4.27 8.23
CA LEU A 240 14.40 -4.74 6.87
C LEU A 240 14.86 -6.19 6.62
N ALA A 241 15.92 -6.64 7.30
CA ALA A 241 16.50 -7.98 7.15
C ALA A 241 15.50 -9.15 7.26
N PRO A 242 14.64 -9.26 8.30
CA PRO A 242 13.67 -10.35 8.40
C PRO A 242 12.60 -10.30 7.29
N MET A 243 12.30 -9.10 6.79
CA MET A 243 11.34 -8.93 5.68
C MET A 243 11.92 -9.45 4.36
N LEU A 244 13.20 -9.18 4.11
CA LEU A 244 13.92 -9.70 2.95
C LEU A 244 14.10 -11.22 3.02
N ALA A 245 14.44 -11.76 4.19
CA ALA A 245 14.60 -13.20 4.39
C ALA A 245 13.29 -13.96 4.14
N SER A 246 12.15 -13.42 4.58
CA SER A 246 10.84 -14.03 4.38
C SER A 246 10.24 -13.80 2.98
N GLN A 247 10.68 -12.77 2.26
CA GLN A 247 10.14 -12.40 0.94
C GLN A 247 11.27 -12.02 -0.04
N PRO A 248 12.16 -12.96 -0.41
CA PRO A 248 13.36 -12.66 -1.21
C PRO A 248 13.07 -12.18 -2.63
N HIS A 249 11.84 -12.36 -3.12
CA HIS A 249 11.40 -11.94 -4.46
C HIS A 249 10.91 -10.48 -4.51
N ARG A 250 10.75 -9.81 -3.36
CA ARG A 250 10.25 -8.42 -3.27
C ARG A 250 11.29 -7.40 -3.70
N SER A 251 11.25 -7.01 -4.98
CA SER A 251 12.17 -6.02 -5.58
C SER A 251 12.08 -4.62 -4.97
N ASP A 252 10.95 -4.27 -4.35
CA ASP A 252 10.78 -3.03 -3.59
C ASP A 252 11.59 -3.03 -2.28
N LEU A 253 11.61 -4.15 -1.55
CA LEU A 253 12.41 -4.27 -0.33
C LEU A 253 13.92 -4.23 -0.65
N LYS A 254 14.36 -4.91 -1.72
CA LYS A 254 15.77 -4.87 -2.17
C LYS A 254 16.20 -3.44 -2.50
N ARG A 255 15.40 -2.71 -3.29
CA ARG A 255 15.68 -1.30 -3.61
C ARG A 255 15.75 -0.41 -2.37
N SER A 256 14.91 -0.68 -1.37
CA SER A 256 14.96 0.04 -0.09
C SER A 256 16.27 -0.23 0.65
N ALA A 257 16.71 -1.49 0.71
CA ALA A 257 17.98 -1.86 1.33
C ALA A 257 19.16 -1.17 0.62
N ASP A 258 19.23 -1.26 -0.70
CA ASP A 258 20.28 -0.62 -1.50
C ASP A 258 20.33 0.90 -1.29
N HIS A 259 19.16 1.53 -1.19
CA HIS A 259 19.06 2.96 -0.91
C HIS A 259 19.63 3.32 0.46
N ILE A 260 19.22 2.60 1.51
CA ILE A 260 19.67 2.85 2.89
C ILE A 260 21.17 2.56 3.03
N THR A 261 21.66 1.48 2.43
CA THR A 261 23.08 1.12 2.42
C THR A 261 23.93 2.21 1.76
N ARG A 262 23.51 2.75 0.60
CA ARG A 262 24.20 3.89 -0.02
C ARG A 262 24.23 5.12 0.88
N LYS A 263 23.10 5.45 1.54
CA LYS A 263 23.05 6.56 2.51
C LYS A 263 24.00 6.33 3.70
N LEU A 264 24.09 5.11 4.21
CA LEU A 264 24.97 4.75 5.32
C LEU A 264 26.45 4.88 4.94
N HIS A 265 26.84 4.42 3.75
CA HIS A 265 28.19 4.64 3.23
C HIS A 265 28.52 6.12 3.05
N ALA A 266 27.56 6.92 2.55
CA ALA A 266 27.76 8.37 2.41
C ALA A 266 27.90 9.08 3.77
N GLN A 267 27.17 8.64 4.81
CA GLN A 267 27.35 9.14 6.17
C GLN A 267 28.72 8.75 6.75
N GLY A 268 29.14 7.49 6.57
CA GLY A 268 30.46 7.01 7.03
C GLY A 268 31.64 7.69 6.33
N GLY A 269 31.51 7.96 5.02
CA GLY A 269 32.53 8.67 4.24
C GLY A 269 32.69 10.15 4.60
N ARG A 270 31.66 10.79 5.17
CA ARG A 270 31.73 12.17 5.69
C ARG A 270 32.47 12.28 7.02
N ILE A 271 32.52 11.21 7.81
CA ILE A 271 33.23 11.18 9.11
C ILE A 271 34.73 10.86 8.92
N ALA A 272 35.11 10.26 7.78
CA ALA A 272 36.49 9.84 7.48
C ALA A 272 37.39 10.94 6.86
N ALA A 273 36.96 12.20 6.82
CA ALA A 273 37.83 13.31 6.40
C ALA A 273 38.81 13.71 7.53
N ILE A 274 39.86 12.91 7.69
CA ILE A 274 41.05 13.29 8.47
C ILE A 274 41.73 14.45 7.72
N PRO A 275 42.04 15.60 8.36
CA PRO A 275 42.71 16.70 7.66
C PRO A 275 44.09 16.26 7.16
N PRO A 276 44.58 16.80 6.04
CA PRO A 276 45.90 16.45 5.53
C PRO A 276 46.96 16.81 6.58
N ARG A 277 47.92 15.90 6.78
CA ARG A 277 49.11 16.16 7.60
C ARG A 277 49.81 17.41 7.06
N PRO A 278 50.31 18.32 7.93
CA PRO A 278 51.05 19.48 7.47
C PRO A 278 52.31 19.03 6.72
N ASP A 279 52.54 19.70 5.60
CA ASP A 279 53.63 19.47 4.68
C ASP A 279 54.99 19.62 5.39
N ARG A 280 55.90 18.67 5.14
CA ARG A 280 57.30 18.81 5.54
C ARG A 280 58.01 19.53 4.40
N THR A 281 58.00 20.86 4.44
CA THR A 281 59.02 21.63 3.74
C THR A 281 60.26 21.74 4.62
N SER A 282 61.37 21.34 4.01
CA SER A 282 62.74 21.56 4.44
C SER A 282 63.01 23.05 4.66
N ASP A 283 63.58 23.42 5.80
CA ASP A 283 64.92 24.03 5.87
C ASP A 283 65.26 24.51 7.29
N GLY A 284 66.52 24.26 7.68
CA GLY A 284 67.18 24.94 8.80
C GLY A 284 67.43 24.09 10.06
N GLY A 285 68.51 23.31 10.06
CA GLY A 285 69.28 23.12 11.31
C GLY A 285 70.29 24.27 11.50
N PRO A 286 71.18 24.24 12.51
CA PRO A 286 71.13 23.48 13.77
C PRO A 286 71.50 24.35 15.01
N VAL A 287 71.13 23.94 16.22
CA VAL A 287 71.95 24.23 17.42
C VAL A 287 71.89 23.07 18.40
N TRP A 288 73.05 22.52 18.71
CA TRP A 288 73.29 21.55 19.77
C TRP A 288 73.33 22.25 21.14
N SER A 289 72.64 21.71 22.14
CA SER A 289 73.11 21.79 23.52
C SER A 289 72.70 20.53 24.31
N LYS A 290 73.69 19.97 24.99
CA LYS A 290 73.61 18.79 25.86
C LYS A 290 73.05 19.16 27.24
N ALA A 291 72.16 18.34 27.76
CA ALA A 291 72.01 17.92 29.17
C ALA A 291 70.78 17.00 29.18
N GLY A 292 70.81 15.73 29.56
CA GLY A 292 71.37 15.15 30.78
C GLY A 292 70.20 14.59 31.59
N GLY A 293 70.19 13.28 31.88
CA GLY A 293 69.32 12.73 32.93
C GLY A 293 68.42 11.56 32.54
N SER A 294 68.97 10.35 32.66
CA SER A 294 68.41 9.20 33.40
C SER A 294 66.98 8.69 33.12
N SER A 295 66.91 7.50 32.51
CA SER A 295 65.91 6.46 32.86
C SER A 295 66.15 5.92 34.28
N PRO A 296 65.12 5.40 34.95
CA PRO A 296 64.87 3.93 34.93
C PRO A 296 63.35 3.59 34.82
N ALA A 297 62.97 2.63 33.99
CA ALA A 297 62.78 1.20 34.30
C ALA A 297 61.39 0.82 34.86
N VAL A 298 60.70 -0.02 34.09
CA VAL A 298 59.92 -1.23 34.46
C VAL A 298 58.70 -1.09 35.38
N GLY A 299 57.55 -1.57 34.87
CA GLY A 299 56.39 -1.93 35.69
C GLY A 299 55.12 -2.29 34.89
N THR A 300 55.05 -3.52 34.38
CA THR A 300 53.78 -4.23 34.10
C THR A 300 53.72 -5.45 35.03
N PRO A 301 52.59 -6.16 35.18
CA PRO A 301 51.17 -5.77 35.18
C PRO A 301 50.44 -6.36 36.41
N GLN A 302 49.19 -5.97 36.71
CA GLN A 302 48.27 -6.89 37.39
C GLN A 302 46.79 -6.57 37.13
N ALA A 303 46.12 -7.59 36.59
CA ALA A 303 44.68 -7.78 36.63
C ALA A 303 44.24 -8.26 38.03
N ARG A 304 42.93 -8.09 38.30
CA ARG A 304 42.03 -8.68 39.32
C ARG A 304 40.97 -7.61 39.63
N ASP A 305 39.68 -7.83 39.68
CA ASP A 305 38.79 -9.00 39.56
C ASP A 305 37.44 -8.50 39.00
#